data_AF-A0A2V6CHW0-F1
#
_entry.id   AF-A0A2V6CHW0-F1
#
_cell.length_a   1.000
_cell.length_b   1.000
_cell.length_c   1.000
_cell.angle_alpha   90.00
_cell.angle_beta   90.00
_cell.angle_gamma   90.00
#
_symmetry.space_group_name_H-M   'P 1'
#
loop_
_entity.id
_entity.type
_entity.pdbx_description
1 polymer ?
#
loop_
_entity_poly.entity_id
_entity_poly.type
_entity_poly.pdbx_seq_one_letter_code
_entity_poly.pdbx_strand_id
1 'polypeptide(L)'
;MLPPCLMVTIKKPVAPFSALTLAILGLVLFNGCAEPGPGALLQGERLLREGNYVRAIQKLEQAARMLPRDARAWNHLGLAYHGAKRSEDAAKAYQQALALD
;
A
#
# COMPACT_ATOMS: atom_id res chain seq x y z
N MET A 1 39.29 -21.07 -29.14
CA MET A 1 39.96 -20.38 -28.01
C MET A 1 39.84 -18.87 -28.23
N LEU A 2 39.64 -18.09 -27.15
CA LEU A 2 39.43 -16.62 -27.14
C LEU A 2 40.67 -15.81 -27.56
N PRO A 3 40.57 -14.47 -27.78
CA PRO A 3 39.39 -13.60 -27.83
C PRO A 3 39.03 -13.29 -29.32
N PRO A 4 39.16 -12.10 -29.98
CA PRO A 4 39.46 -10.71 -29.57
C PRO A 4 38.21 -9.82 -29.41
N CYS A 5 38.38 -8.56 -28.98
CA CYS A 5 37.38 -7.48 -29.00
C CYS A 5 37.60 -6.52 -30.18
N LEU A 6 36.67 -6.45 -31.14
CA LEU A 6 36.65 -5.34 -32.10
C LEU A 6 35.84 -4.17 -31.53
N MET A 7 36.51 -3.03 -31.29
CA MET A 7 35.86 -1.78 -30.92
C MET A 7 34.97 -1.30 -32.07
N VAL A 8 33.66 -1.13 -31.82
CA VAL A 8 32.79 -0.33 -32.69
C VAL A 8 32.51 1.00 -32.00
N THR A 9 33.34 1.99 -32.33
CA THR A 9 33.31 3.34 -31.78
C THR A 9 32.12 4.13 -32.35
N ILE A 10 30.89 3.87 -31.88
CA ILE A 10 29.73 4.66 -32.32
C ILE A 10 29.75 6.04 -31.65
N LYS A 11 30.45 6.98 -32.30
CA LYS A 11 30.41 8.41 -32.01
C LYS A 11 29.03 8.99 -32.39
N LYS A 12 27.99 8.76 -31.58
CA LYS A 12 26.72 9.50 -31.70
C LYS A 12 26.83 10.84 -30.96
N PRO A 13 26.53 11.99 -31.61
CA PRO A 13 26.42 13.26 -30.93
C PRO A 13 25.08 13.31 -30.19
N VAL A 14 25.05 12.77 -28.97
CA VAL A 14 23.89 12.88 -28.08
C VAL A 14 23.98 14.22 -27.35
N ALA A 15 23.12 15.16 -27.73
CA ALA A 15 23.01 16.47 -27.10
C ALA A 15 22.72 16.35 -25.58
N PRO A 16 23.14 17.33 -24.75
CA PRO A 16 23.09 17.21 -23.28
C PRO A 16 21.68 17.06 -22.69
N PHE A 17 20.62 17.30 -23.48
CA PHE A 17 19.23 17.08 -23.10
C PHE A 17 18.91 15.66 -22.62
N SER A 18 19.60 14.64 -23.15
CA SER A 18 19.26 13.22 -22.90
C SER A 18 19.70 12.70 -21.54
N ALA A 19 20.68 13.34 -20.89
CA ALA A 19 21.11 12.98 -19.54
C ALA A 19 20.09 13.43 -18.48
N LEU A 20 19.44 14.58 -18.72
CA LEU A 20 18.48 15.16 -17.80
C LEU A 20 17.18 14.33 -17.73
N THR A 21 16.71 13.83 -18.87
CA THR A 21 15.51 12.97 -18.91
C THR A 21 15.72 11.61 -18.25
N LEU A 22 16.92 11.02 -18.37
CA LEU A 22 17.32 9.81 -17.65
C LEU A 22 17.44 10.04 -16.14
N ALA A 23 17.98 11.19 -15.72
CA ALA A 23 18.04 11.56 -14.31
C ALA A 23 16.64 11.76 -13.70
N ILE A 24 15.73 12.42 -14.41
CA ILE A 24 14.32 12.60 -13.98
C ILE A 24 13.61 11.24 -13.90
N LEU A 25 13.78 10.36 -14.89
CA LEU A 25 13.20 9.01 -14.88
C LEU A 25 13.75 8.18 -13.69
N GLY A 26 15.04 8.30 -13.38
CA GLY A 26 15.64 7.68 -12.19
C GLY A 26 15.08 8.22 -10.87
N LEU A 27 14.84 9.54 -10.78
CA LEU A 27 14.27 10.19 -9.60
C LEU A 27 12.82 9.77 -9.32
N VAL A 28 12.02 9.58 -10.38
CA VAL A 28 10.65 9.03 -10.32
C VAL A 28 10.65 7.58 -9.85
N LEU A 29 11.62 6.76 -10.29
CA LEU A 29 11.73 5.35 -9.88
C LEU A 29 12.27 5.19 -8.45
N PHE A 30 13.17 6.07 -7.99
CA PHE A 30 13.74 5.99 -6.63
C PHE A 30 12.79 6.51 -5.55
N ASN A 31 11.87 7.42 -5.92
CA ASN A 31 10.68 7.77 -5.12
C ASN A 31 9.47 6.90 -5.50
N GLY A 32 9.71 5.67 -5.98
CA GLY A 32 8.68 4.67 -6.18
C GLY A 32 7.84 4.57 -4.92
N CYS A 33 6.56 4.94 -5.04
CA CYS A 33 5.72 5.18 -3.88
C CYS A 33 5.69 3.94 -2.99
N ALA A 34 5.97 4.13 -1.70
CA ALA A 34 5.59 3.14 -0.70
C ALA A 34 4.06 3.09 -0.71
N GLU A 35 3.50 2.15 -1.50
CA GLU A 35 2.06 2.05 -1.67
C GLU A 35 1.40 1.96 -0.28
N PRO A 36 0.29 2.68 -0.04
CA PRO A 36 -0.57 2.50 1.13
C PRO A 36 -1.31 1.15 1.04
N GLY A 37 -0.55 0.06 0.99
CA GLY A 37 -1.03 -1.26 0.61
C GLY A 37 -1.85 -1.94 1.70
N PRO A 38 -2.46 -3.10 1.39
CA PRO A 38 -3.28 -3.89 2.32
C PRO A 38 -2.52 -4.46 3.54
N GLY A 39 -1.25 -4.10 3.75
CA GLY A 39 -0.49 -4.48 4.95
C GLY A 39 -1.15 -4.02 6.26
N ALA A 40 -1.82 -2.86 6.27
CA ALA A 40 -2.58 -2.40 7.44
C ALA A 40 -3.82 -3.29 7.70
N LEU A 41 -4.48 -3.77 6.63
CA LEU A 41 -5.61 -4.69 6.70
C LEU A 41 -5.16 -6.05 7.28
N LEU A 42 -4.11 -6.65 6.70
CA LEU A 42 -3.54 -7.93 7.13
C LEU A 42 -2.99 -7.88 8.56
N GLN A 43 -2.39 -6.75 8.97
CA GLN A 43 -1.92 -6.56 10.34
C GLN A 43 -3.11 -6.41 11.32
N GLY A 44 -4.16 -5.69 10.93
CA GLY A 44 -5.41 -5.60 11.69
C GLY A 44 -6.11 -6.94 11.89
N GLU A 45 -6.21 -7.74 10.83
CA GLU A 45 -6.80 -9.08 10.85
C GLU A 45 -6.01 -10.06 11.75
N ARG A 46 -4.67 -9.95 11.79
CA ARG A 46 -3.85 -10.70 12.74
C ARG A 46 -4.14 -10.29 14.18
N LEU A 47 -4.20 -8.98 14.45
CA LEU A 47 -4.51 -8.44 15.78
C LEU A 47 -5.93 -8.81 16.26
N LEU A 48 -6.89 -8.95 15.34
CA LEU A 48 -8.21 -9.54 15.63
C LEU A 48 -8.09 -10.99 16.12
N ARG A 49 -7.32 -11.83 15.42
CA ARG A 49 -7.08 -13.23 15.81
C ARG A 49 -6.31 -13.37 17.13
N GLU A 50 -5.47 -12.40 17.45
CA GLU A 50 -4.78 -12.28 18.75
C GLU A 50 -5.70 -11.70 19.88
N GLY A 51 -6.93 -11.31 19.57
CA GLY A 51 -7.85 -10.66 20.52
C GLY A 51 -7.44 -9.24 20.92
N ASN A 52 -6.44 -8.64 20.27
CA ASN A 52 -5.93 -7.31 20.57
C ASN A 52 -6.74 -6.22 19.84
N TYR A 53 -8.02 -6.11 20.22
CA TYR A 53 -8.99 -5.25 19.55
C TYR A 53 -8.56 -3.78 19.48
N VAL A 54 -7.91 -3.25 20.52
CA VAL A 54 -7.47 -1.84 20.56
C VAL A 54 -6.41 -1.54 19.49
N ARG A 55 -5.41 -2.42 19.32
CA ARG A 55 -4.41 -2.26 18.25
C ARG A 55 -5.00 -2.61 16.87
N ALA A 56 -5.92 -3.58 16.81
CA ALA A 56 -6.63 -3.91 15.58
C ALA A 56 -7.39 -2.70 15.04
N ILE A 57 -8.16 -2.00 15.89
CA ILE A 57 -8.86 -0.75 15.54
C ILE A 57 -7.90 0.26 14.91
N GLN A 58 -6.77 0.58 15.54
CA GLN A 58 -5.81 1.56 15.00
C GLN A 58 -5.31 1.21 13.59
N LYS A 59 -5.05 -0.08 13.33
CA LYS A 59 -4.59 -0.57 12.02
C LYS A 59 -5.71 -0.64 10.99
N LEU A 60 -6.92 -0.96 11.41
CA LEU A 60 -8.09 -1.06 10.54
C LEU A 60 -8.69 0.30 10.21
N GLU A 61 -8.62 1.29 11.10
CA GLU A 61 -8.88 2.70 10.78
C GLU A 61 -7.86 3.25 9.76
N GLN A 62 -6.59 2.82 9.84
CA GLN A 62 -5.60 3.14 8.80
C GLN A 62 -5.97 2.44 7.48
N ALA A 63 -6.32 1.16 7.51
CA ALA A 63 -6.75 0.42 6.32
C ALA A 63 -7.98 1.04 5.65
N ALA A 64 -9.03 1.39 6.42
CA ALA A 64 -10.24 2.03 5.92
C ALA A 64 -10.00 3.44 5.35
N ARG A 65 -9.01 4.19 5.85
CA ARG A 65 -8.59 5.48 5.26
C ARG A 65 -7.84 5.33 3.95
N MET A 66 -7.03 4.28 3.80
CA MET A 66 -6.25 4.00 2.58
C MET A 66 -7.10 3.30 1.51
N LEU A 67 -8.04 2.46 1.93
CA LEU A 67 -8.92 1.64 1.10
C LEU A 67 -10.40 1.94 1.42
N PRO A 68 -10.90 3.18 1.21
CA PRO A 68 -12.24 3.59 1.63
C PRO A 68 -13.36 2.82 0.93
N ARG A 69 -13.07 2.15 -0.19
CA ARG A 69 -14.02 1.32 -0.97
C ARG A 69 -13.84 -0.19 -0.78
N ASP A 70 -12.96 -0.64 0.12
CA ASP A 70 -12.80 -2.07 0.44
C ASP A 70 -13.73 -2.44 1.61
N ALA A 71 -14.85 -3.11 1.30
CA ALA A 71 -15.82 -3.57 2.29
C ALA A 71 -15.18 -4.41 3.41
N ARG A 72 -14.09 -5.14 3.12
CA ARG A 72 -13.40 -5.98 4.11
C ARG A 72 -12.71 -5.13 5.18
N ALA A 73 -12.15 -3.98 4.81
CA ALA A 73 -11.52 -3.07 5.78
C ALA A 73 -12.54 -2.55 6.80
N TRP A 74 -13.73 -2.18 6.33
CA TRP A 74 -14.85 -1.76 7.18
C TRP A 74 -15.43 -2.91 8.00
N ASN A 75 -15.57 -4.11 7.44
CA ASN A 75 -16.06 -5.29 8.15
C ASN A 75 -15.10 -5.71 9.29
N HIS A 76 -13.79 -5.79 9.02
CA HIS A 76 -12.80 -6.07 10.05
C HIS A 76 -12.75 -4.96 11.12
N LEU A 77 -12.89 -3.69 10.73
CA LEU A 77 -12.99 -2.58 11.70
C LEU A 77 -14.23 -2.72 12.59
N GLY A 78 -15.37 -3.16 12.03
CA GLY A 78 -16.58 -3.50 12.78
C GLY A 78 -16.36 -4.63 13.79
N LEU A 79 -15.69 -5.71 13.38
CA LEU A 79 -15.29 -6.82 14.26
C LEU A 79 -14.37 -6.33 15.40
N ALA A 80 -13.45 -5.41 15.11
CA ALA A 80 -12.52 -4.86 16.08
C ALA A 80 -13.24 -3.98 17.12
N TYR A 81 -14.15 -3.10 16.68
CA TYR A 81 -14.99 -2.33 17.60
C TYR A 81 -15.93 -3.22 18.42
N HIS A 82 -16.50 -4.28 17.83
CA HIS A 82 -17.37 -5.21 18.54
C HIS A 82 -16.62 -5.95 19.65
N GLY A 83 -15.43 -6.50 19.36
CA GLY A 83 -14.56 -7.12 20.37
C GLY A 83 -14.11 -6.15 21.46
N ALA A 84 -13.92 -4.87 21.11
CA ALA A 84 -13.65 -3.79 22.08
C ALA A 84 -14.90 -3.27 22.83
N LYS A 85 -16.08 -3.92 22.68
CA LYS A 85 -17.38 -3.52 23.25
C LYS A 85 -17.88 -2.14 22.82
N ARG A 86 -17.37 -1.59 21.72
CA ARG A 86 -17.81 -0.32 21.10
C ARG A 86 -18.92 -0.57 20.08
N SER A 87 -20.07 -1.05 20.56
CA SER A 87 -21.16 -1.55 19.70
C SER A 87 -21.70 -0.52 18.70
N GLU A 88 -21.78 0.76 19.05
CA GLU A 88 -22.23 1.82 18.13
C GLU A 88 -21.26 2.03 16.97
N ASP A 89 -19.95 2.04 17.25
CA ASP A 89 -18.92 2.22 16.23
C ASP A 89 -18.78 0.97 15.35
N ALA A 90 -18.98 -0.21 15.94
CA ALA A 90 -19.10 -1.46 15.20
C ALA A 90 -20.26 -1.41 14.21
N ALA A 91 -21.45 -0.99 14.64
CA ALA A 91 -22.62 -0.86 13.78
C ALA A 91 -22.37 0.11 12.61
N LYS A 92 -21.77 1.29 12.87
CA LYS A 92 -21.39 2.25 11.81
C LYS A 92 -20.41 1.63 10.81
N ALA A 93 -19.39 0.91 11.28
CA ALA A 93 -18.40 0.27 10.41
C ALA A 93 -19.01 -0.86 9.57
N TYR A 94 -19.87 -1.70 10.14
CA TYR A 94 -20.60 -2.72 9.39
C TYR A 94 -21.57 -2.12 8.37
N GLN A 95 -22.24 -1.00 8.70
CA GLN A 95 -23.08 -0.28 7.74
C GLN A 95 -22.29 0.21 6.52
N GLN A 96 -21.06 0.70 6.71
CA GLN A 96 -20.19 1.07 5.57
C GLN A 96 -19.68 -0.15 4.81
N ALA A 97 -19.42 -1.28 5.48
CA ALA A 97 -19.08 -2.53 4.78
C ALA A 97 -20.23 -3.00 3.87
N LEU A 98 -21.46 -3.02 4.39
CA LEU A 98 -22.68 -3.39 3.66
C LEU A 98 -23.06 -2.40 2.54
N ALA A 99 -22.61 -1.15 2.62
CA ALA A 99 -22.81 -0.16 1.56
C ALA A 99 -21.77 -0.26 0.42
N LEU A 100 -20.80 -1.19 0.54
CA LEU A 100 -19.68 -1.38 -0.39
C LEU A 100 -19.58 -2.81 -0.96
N ASP A 101 -20.47 -3.72 -0.54
CA ASP A 101 -20.61 -5.11 -1.00
C ASP A 101 -21.49 -5.19 -2.27
#